data_AF-A0A947YNF7-F1
#
_entry.id   AF-A0A947YNF7-F1
#
_cell.length_a   1.000
_cell.length_b   1.000
_cell.length_c   1.000
_cell.angle_alpha   90.00
_cell.angle_beta   90.00
_cell.angle_gamma   90.00
#
_symmetry.space_group_name_H-M   'P 1'
#
loop_
_entity.id
_entity.type
_entity.pdbx_description
1 polymer ?
#
loop_
_entity_poly.entity_id
_entity_poly.type
_entity_poly.pdbx_seq_one_letter_code
_entity_poly.pdbx_strand_id
1 'polypeptide(L)'
;MIDQNVHKYSVELKKLGIEHQVVEHPEFHSVVEVQNYLGLTLADGFSNLLLKVDDKFIAVIRRDDCQLDYEKIKKLVGIKTVRQATEEEFKKVTGLKPGAATAFFSGIKTYLDKKLFEKETLTGGSGSFICSIRYKALDLQKIPGSEVVEVANIKQKIYLANKRILSGITPSGGGSLHIGNYLGAVRQFMELAQSHDCFLFVADLHALTTVQNKEQLQKNVETLILEELSLLTGFLTKEEFENITFFRQSDVPYHTELQTILNNVTPLGLLKRAHAYKDKLQNPSATLRTRDNIEEEINVGLFSYPILMAADILMYKPDLVPVGKDQKQHIEIARDIAERFNKVFIVSRESVLTRKSRPGLVFVLPEAYIPDDVAVVMGTDGKRKMSKSLGNVISIFEPEEVIKKQVMSCYTDPTRKRATDPGHIEGNMVFTYLDFFADKGEVDHLKERYKQGQVADIEVKNYLYETLLKFFAPARAKYKELKNNPDKVKQILTTGAEKARNTAGKTMQEVREAIGITNNYSIGAQEQ
;
A
#
# COMPACT_ATOMS: atom_id res chain seq x y z
N MET A 1 6.91 3.47 -39.91
CA MET A 1 7.48 2.28 -40.59
C MET A 1 7.35 1.14 -39.59
N ILE A 2 6.46 0.18 -39.84
CA ILE A 2 6.27 -0.96 -38.93
C ILE A 2 7.60 -1.73 -38.85
N ASP A 3 8.07 -1.97 -37.62
CA ASP A 3 9.26 -2.75 -37.32
C ASP A 3 9.24 -4.07 -38.11
N GLN A 4 10.32 -4.37 -38.85
CA GLN A 4 10.41 -5.56 -39.70
C GLN A 4 10.19 -6.86 -38.90
N ASN A 5 10.53 -6.87 -37.61
CA ASN A 5 10.30 -8.01 -36.73
C ASN A 5 8.80 -8.21 -36.45
N VAL A 6 8.06 -7.12 -36.25
CA VAL A 6 6.59 -7.15 -36.05
C VAL A 6 5.90 -7.66 -37.31
N HIS A 7 6.39 -7.25 -38.50
CA HIS A 7 5.84 -7.76 -39.76
C HIS A 7 6.06 -9.28 -39.92
N LYS A 8 7.29 -9.77 -39.65
CA LYS A 8 7.59 -11.21 -39.70
C LYS A 8 6.72 -12.00 -38.73
N TYR A 9 6.56 -11.49 -37.52
CA TYR A 9 5.74 -12.13 -36.49
C TYR A 9 4.25 -12.11 -36.87
N SER A 10 3.73 -11.01 -37.43
CA SER A 10 2.37 -10.94 -37.97
C SER A 10 2.12 -11.98 -39.07
N VAL A 11 3.09 -12.20 -39.97
CA VAL A 11 3.00 -13.26 -40.99
C VAL A 11 2.94 -14.65 -40.36
N GLU A 12 3.70 -14.89 -39.28
CA GLU A 12 3.67 -16.16 -38.54
C GLU A 12 2.30 -16.40 -37.88
N LEU A 13 1.74 -15.38 -37.23
CA LEU A 13 0.39 -15.44 -36.66
C LEU A 13 -0.67 -15.76 -37.72
N LYS A 14 -0.57 -15.16 -38.92
CA LYS A 14 -1.48 -15.47 -40.04
C LYS A 14 -1.37 -16.93 -40.49
N LYS A 15 -0.16 -17.49 -40.53
CA LYS A 15 0.04 -18.92 -40.87
C LYS A 15 -0.58 -19.86 -39.85
N LEU A 16 -0.62 -19.46 -38.58
CA LEU A 16 -1.30 -20.18 -37.51
C LEU A 16 -2.83 -19.94 -37.49
N GLY A 17 -3.34 -19.11 -38.39
CA GLY A 17 -4.75 -18.74 -38.43
C GLY A 17 -5.18 -17.89 -37.24
N ILE A 18 -4.26 -17.16 -36.60
CA ILE A 18 -4.54 -16.28 -35.46
C ILE A 18 -4.95 -14.90 -35.97
N GLU A 19 -6.21 -14.54 -35.73
CA GLU A 19 -6.73 -13.22 -36.04
C GLU A 19 -6.11 -12.16 -35.13
N HIS A 20 -5.53 -11.13 -35.74
CA HIS A 20 -4.84 -10.09 -35.00
C HIS A 20 -4.78 -8.76 -35.75
N GLN A 21 -4.56 -7.69 -34.99
CA GLN A 21 -4.35 -6.34 -35.47
C GLN A 21 -3.07 -5.76 -34.85
N VAL A 22 -2.20 -5.17 -35.67
CA VAL A 22 -1.02 -4.43 -35.18
C VAL A 22 -1.48 -3.05 -34.72
N VAL A 23 -1.02 -2.65 -33.54
CA VAL A 23 -1.32 -1.36 -32.91
C VAL A 23 -0.01 -0.63 -32.66
N GLU A 24 0.18 0.53 -33.30
CA GLU A 24 1.36 1.38 -33.09
C GLU A 24 1.16 2.28 -31.86
N HIS A 25 2.23 2.52 -31.11
CA HIS A 25 2.27 3.43 -29.97
C HIS A 25 3.68 4.00 -29.78
N PRO A 26 3.87 5.07 -29.00
CA PRO A 26 5.20 5.54 -28.60
C PRO A 26 6.04 4.43 -27.94
N GLU A 27 7.37 4.63 -27.87
CA GLU A 27 8.24 3.67 -27.19
C GLU A 27 7.88 3.61 -25.70
N PHE A 28 7.47 2.43 -25.24
CA PHE A 28 7.14 2.17 -23.84
C PHE A 28 7.84 0.91 -23.36
N HIS A 29 8.27 0.92 -22.10
CA HIS A 29 8.97 -0.21 -21.48
C HIS A 29 8.14 -0.93 -20.42
N SER A 30 6.96 -0.41 -20.08
CA SER A 30 6.00 -1.09 -19.22
C SER A 30 4.66 -1.35 -19.94
N VAL A 31 4.03 -2.46 -19.57
CA VAL A 31 2.70 -2.83 -20.04
C VAL A 31 1.64 -1.81 -19.62
N VAL A 32 1.83 -1.16 -18.46
CA VAL A 32 0.90 -0.16 -17.92
C VAL A 32 0.87 1.08 -18.81
N GLU A 33 2.03 1.58 -19.26
CA GLU A 33 2.11 2.73 -20.15
C GLU A 33 1.39 2.46 -21.49
N VAL A 34 1.63 1.29 -22.08
CA VAL A 34 0.97 0.86 -23.32
C VAL A 34 -0.55 0.86 -23.18
N GLN A 35 -1.06 0.25 -22.11
CA GLN A 35 -2.51 0.14 -21.91
C GLN A 35 -3.15 1.50 -21.62
N ASN A 36 -2.52 2.34 -20.79
CA ASN A 36 -2.99 3.69 -20.52
C ASN A 36 -3.07 4.51 -21.82
N TYR A 37 -2.04 4.43 -22.67
CA TYR A 37 -2.03 5.11 -23.97
C TYR A 37 -3.17 4.63 -24.88
N LEU A 38 -3.47 3.32 -24.86
CA LEU A 38 -4.53 2.72 -25.67
C LEU A 38 -5.94 2.85 -25.05
N GLY A 39 -6.08 3.47 -23.87
CA GLY A 39 -7.35 3.58 -23.15
C GLY A 39 -7.88 2.22 -22.68
N LEU A 40 -6.98 1.28 -22.37
CA LEU A 40 -7.27 -0.09 -21.96
C LEU A 40 -6.91 -0.32 -20.49
N THR A 41 -7.45 -1.39 -19.90
CA THR A 41 -7.09 -1.85 -18.55
C THR A 41 -6.10 -3.02 -18.60
N LEU A 42 -5.49 -3.37 -17.46
CA LEU A 42 -4.65 -4.59 -17.35
C LEU A 42 -5.42 -5.88 -17.61
N ALA A 43 -6.75 -5.86 -17.46
CA ALA A 43 -7.58 -6.98 -17.86
C ALA A 43 -7.70 -7.12 -19.38
N ASP A 44 -7.36 -6.09 -20.17
CA ASP A 44 -7.42 -6.11 -21.63
C ASP A 44 -6.07 -6.45 -22.28
N GLY A 45 -5.03 -6.73 -21.47
CA GLY A 45 -3.73 -7.16 -21.93
C GLY A 45 -3.26 -8.49 -21.36
N PHE A 46 -2.22 -9.06 -21.97
CA PHE A 46 -1.53 -10.23 -21.45
C PHE A 46 -0.02 -10.16 -21.64
N SER A 47 0.68 -10.91 -20.78
CA SER A 47 2.13 -11.11 -20.83
C SER A 47 2.45 -12.59 -21.05
N ASN A 48 3.44 -12.85 -21.91
CA ASN A 48 4.04 -14.17 -22.09
C ASN A 48 5.34 -14.27 -21.26
N LEU A 49 5.29 -15.05 -20.18
CA LEU A 49 6.39 -15.18 -19.22
C LEU A 49 7.19 -16.45 -19.49
N LEU A 50 8.51 -16.31 -19.66
CA LEU A 50 9.42 -17.45 -19.76
C LEU A 50 9.84 -17.89 -18.35
N LEU A 51 9.54 -19.14 -18.00
CA LEU A 51 9.90 -19.74 -16.72
C LEU A 51 10.95 -20.83 -16.93
N LYS A 52 11.93 -20.87 -16.05
CA LYS A 52 12.88 -21.97 -15.91
C LYS A 52 12.32 -23.00 -14.94
N VAL A 53 12.25 -24.24 -15.39
CA VAL A 53 11.79 -25.41 -14.64
C VAL A 53 12.90 -26.44 -14.69
N ASP A 54 13.65 -26.57 -13.59
CA ASP A 54 14.93 -27.25 -13.54
C ASP A 54 15.87 -26.80 -14.70
N ASP A 55 16.16 -27.68 -15.66
CA ASP A 55 17.03 -27.41 -16.83
C ASP A 55 16.27 -27.08 -18.12
N LYS A 56 14.95 -26.93 -18.06
CA LYS A 56 14.09 -26.65 -19.22
C LYS A 56 13.38 -25.31 -19.09
N PHE A 57 12.88 -24.79 -20.21
CA PHE A 57 12.07 -23.58 -20.25
C PHE A 57 10.64 -23.90 -20.68
N ILE A 58 9.69 -23.24 -20.01
CA ILE A 58 8.28 -23.20 -20.40
C ILE A 58 7.83 -21.76 -20.54
N ALA A 59 6.75 -21.53 -21.28
CA ALA A 59 6.09 -20.25 -21.40
C ALA A 59 4.74 -20.30 -20.68
N VAL A 60 4.39 -19.23 -19.97
CA VAL A 60 3.05 -19.07 -19.38
C VAL A 60 2.48 -17.72 -19.81
N ILE A 61 1.38 -17.77 -20.54
CA ILE A 61 0.62 -16.58 -20.92
C ILE A 61 -0.45 -16.33 -19.85
N ARG A 62 -0.44 -15.13 -19.28
CA ARG A 62 -1.46 -14.68 -18.33
C ARG A 62 -1.92 -13.27 -18.63
N ARG A 63 -3.15 -12.95 -18.25
CA ARG A 63 -3.67 -11.58 -18.26
C ARG A 63 -2.84 -10.69 -17.35
N ASP A 64 -2.67 -9.41 -17.71
CA ASP A 64 -1.72 -8.53 -17.02
C ASP A 64 -2.14 -8.18 -15.59
N ASP A 65 -3.44 -8.19 -15.32
CA ASP A 65 -4.06 -8.04 -14.01
C ASP A 65 -3.99 -9.29 -13.11
N CYS A 66 -3.41 -10.38 -13.59
CA CYS A 66 -3.26 -11.63 -12.83
C CYS A 66 -1.84 -11.80 -12.28
N GLN A 67 -1.65 -12.66 -11.29
CA GLN A 67 -0.34 -13.10 -10.82
C GLN A 67 -0.24 -14.61 -10.91
N LEU A 68 0.92 -15.10 -11.33
CA LEU A 68 1.20 -16.53 -11.37
C LEU A 68 1.20 -17.12 -9.97
N ASP A 69 0.45 -18.20 -9.82
CA ASP A 69 0.46 -19.07 -8.65
C ASP A 69 1.53 -20.14 -8.85
N TYR A 70 2.72 -19.88 -8.32
CA TYR A 70 3.87 -20.77 -8.48
C TYR A 70 3.64 -22.17 -7.90
N GLU A 71 2.76 -22.31 -6.91
CA GLU A 71 2.41 -23.63 -6.37
C GLU A 71 1.52 -24.42 -7.33
N LYS A 72 0.57 -23.76 -8.00
CA LYS A 72 -0.19 -24.39 -9.10
C LYS A 72 0.73 -24.76 -10.27
N ILE A 73 1.69 -23.91 -10.62
CA ILE A 73 2.65 -24.20 -11.69
C ILE A 73 3.52 -25.40 -11.33
N LYS A 74 4.09 -25.46 -10.12
CA LYS A 74 4.88 -26.62 -9.65
C LYS A 74 4.11 -27.92 -9.73
N LYS A 75 2.82 -27.90 -9.33
CA LYS A 75 1.92 -29.06 -9.45
C LYS A 75 1.69 -29.46 -10.90
N LEU A 76 1.47 -28.49 -11.79
CA LEU A 76 1.25 -28.71 -13.22
C LEU A 76 2.47 -29.38 -13.89
N VAL A 77 3.69 -28.96 -13.53
CA VAL A 77 4.92 -29.50 -14.13
C VAL A 77 5.53 -30.68 -13.37
N GLY A 78 5.00 -31.01 -12.17
CA GLY A 78 5.47 -32.13 -11.34
C GLY A 78 6.85 -31.94 -10.71
N ILE A 79 7.30 -30.69 -10.50
CA ILE A 79 8.70 -30.35 -10.14
C ILE A 79 8.76 -29.38 -8.96
N LYS A 80 9.88 -29.40 -8.22
CA LYS A 80 10.10 -28.56 -7.02
C LYS A 80 10.62 -27.15 -7.34
N THR A 81 11.42 -26.97 -8.40
CA THR A 81 12.02 -25.68 -8.74
C THR A 81 11.37 -25.04 -9.98
N VAL A 82 10.81 -23.85 -9.78
CA VAL A 82 10.24 -23.02 -10.84
C VAL A 82 10.60 -21.57 -10.53
N ARG A 83 11.22 -20.88 -11.48
CA ARG A 83 11.49 -19.44 -11.37
C ARG A 83 11.33 -18.78 -12.73
N GLN A 84 11.22 -17.45 -12.75
CA GLN A 84 11.31 -16.71 -14.00
C GLN A 84 12.73 -16.81 -14.59
N ALA A 85 12.82 -16.84 -15.92
CA ALA A 85 14.11 -16.79 -16.62
C ALA A 85 14.83 -15.47 -16.32
N THR A 86 16.16 -15.51 -16.18
CA THR A 86 16.96 -14.27 -16.10
C THR A 86 16.93 -13.54 -17.44
N GLU A 87 17.34 -12.27 -17.46
CA GLU A 87 17.45 -11.52 -18.72
C GLU A 87 18.37 -12.20 -19.75
N GLU A 88 19.50 -12.73 -19.31
CA GLU A 88 20.43 -13.48 -20.16
C GLU A 88 19.81 -14.77 -20.71
N GLU A 89 19.11 -15.53 -19.86
CA GLU A 89 18.40 -16.75 -20.28
C GLU A 89 17.27 -16.42 -21.25
N PHE A 90 16.48 -15.38 -20.97
CA PHE A 90 15.40 -14.91 -21.81
C PHE A 90 15.92 -14.53 -23.21
N LYS A 91 16.97 -13.73 -23.26
CA LYS A 91 17.60 -13.31 -24.53
C LYS A 91 18.19 -14.50 -25.29
N LYS A 92 18.82 -15.44 -24.60
CA LYS A 92 19.39 -16.66 -25.21
C LYS A 92 18.31 -17.57 -25.79
N VAL A 93 17.16 -17.70 -25.12
CA VAL A 93 16.07 -18.59 -25.54
C VAL A 93 15.20 -17.97 -26.62
N THR A 94 14.90 -16.67 -26.51
CA THR A 94 13.91 -16.00 -27.37
C THR A 94 14.53 -15.13 -28.47
N GLY A 95 15.79 -14.72 -28.31
CA GLY A 95 16.43 -13.70 -29.15
C GLY A 95 15.92 -12.27 -28.90
N LEU A 96 14.98 -12.07 -27.98
CA LEU A 96 14.33 -10.80 -27.69
C LEU A 96 14.88 -10.15 -26.42
N LYS A 97 14.68 -8.85 -26.27
CA LYS A 97 14.91 -8.14 -25.01
C LYS A 97 13.72 -8.36 -24.07
N PRO A 98 13.93 -8.51 -22.75
CA PRO A 98 12.82 -8.47 -21.79
C PRO A 98 11.97 -7.21 -22.01
N GLY A 99 10.65 -7.35 -21.85
CA GLY A 99 9.69 -6.28 -22.14
C GLY A 99 9.19 -6.24 -23.59
N ALA A 100 9.91 -6.86 -24.54
CA ALA A 100 9.50 -6.97 -25.95
C ALA A 100 9.08 -8.41 -26.33
N ALA A 101 8.47 -9.15 -25.41
CA ALA A 101 8.07 -10.55 -25.66
C ALA A 101 6.97 -10.64 -26.75
N THR A 102 7.03 -11.68 -27.59
CA THR A 102 5.92 -12.09 -28.45
C THR A 102 4.91 -12.94 -27.67
N ALA A 103 3.70 -13.12 -28.21
CA ALA A 103 2.68 -13.95 -27.55
C ALA A 103 3.09 -15.42 -27.42
N PHE A 104 3.98 -15.93 -28.26
CA PHE A 104 4.57 -17.25 -28.05
C PHE A 104 6.04 -17.29 -28.45
N PHE A 105 6.75 -18.30 -27.94
CA PHE A 105 8.14 -18.58 -28.32
C PHE A 105 8.16 -19.92 -29.05
N SER A 106 8.71 -19.93 -30.27
CA SER A 106 8.76 -21.14 -31.09
C SER A 106 9.55 -22.25 -30.37
N GLY A 107 9.00 -23.47 -30.36
CA GLY A 107 9.62 -24.64 -29.73
C GLY A 107 9.54 -24.70 -28.20
N ILE A 108 8.91 -23.73 -27.54
CA ILE A 108 8.71 -23.72 -26.09
C ILE A 108 7.27 -24.14 -25.78
N LYS A 109 7.10 -25.11 -24.87
CA LYS A 109 5.77 -25.50 -24.38
C LYS A 109 5.10 -24.30 -23.69
N THR A 110 3.91 -23.94 -24.17
CA THR A 110 3.16 -22.78 -23.69
C THR A 110 1.92 -23.21 -22.91
N TYR A 111 1.71 -22.60 -21.75
CA TYR A 111 0.49 -22.73 -20.96
C TYR A 111 -0.30 -21.42 -21.02
N LEU A 112 -1.60 -21.51 -21.28
CA LEU A 112 -2.51 -20.38 -21.39
C LEU A 112 -3.38 -20.35 -20.12
N ASP A 113 -3.29 -19.30 -19.32
CA ASP A 113 -4.20 -19.18 -18.18
C ASP A 113 -5.66 -18.99 -18.65
N LYS A 114 -6.60 -19.73 -18.04
CA LYS A 114 -8.00 -19.72 -18.45
C LYS A 114 -8.66 -18.35 -18.41
N LYS A 115 -8.16 -17.40 -17.60
CA LYS A 115 -8.71 -16.04 -17.48
C LYS A 115 -8.50 -15.18 -18.72
N LEU A 116 -7.59 -15.57 -19.62
CA LEU A 116 -7.43 -14.94 -20.93
C LEU A 116 -8.75 -14.96 -21.71
N PHE A 117 -9.51 -16.05 -21.58
CA PHE A 117 -10.75 -16.28 -22.34
C PHE A 117 -11.99 -15.60 -21.72
N GLU A 118 -11.82 -14.86 -20.62
CA GLU A 118 -12.87 -13.98 -20.08
C GLU A 118 -13.05 -12.69 -20.91
N LYS A 119 -12.13 -12.45 -21.86
CA LYS A 119 -12.16 -11.31 -22.79
C LYS A 119 -12.31 -11.81 -24.22
N GLU A 120 -13.01 -11.05 -25.05
CA GLU A 120 -13.13 -11.36 -26.48
C GLU A 120 -11.81 -11.07 -27.23
N THR A 121 -11.18 -9.95 -26.89
CA THR A 121 -9.90 -9.51 -27.45
C THR A 121 -8.94 -9.14 -26.34
N LEU A 122 -7.64 -9.36 -26.58
CA LEU A 122 -6.57 -8.95 -25.66
C LEU A 122 -5.40 -8.34 -26.42
N THR A 123 -4.64 -7.47 -25.77
CA THR A 123 -3.42 -6.86 -26.31
C THR A 123 -2.18 -7.50 -25.70
N GLY A 124 -1.24 -7.94 -26.53
CA GLY A 124 0.00 -8.54 -26.08
C GLY A 124 1.21 -8.00 -26.85
N GLY A 125 2.40 -8.31 -26.34
CA GLY A 125 3.64 -7.86 -26.96
C GLY A 125 3.86 -8.41 -28.38
N SER A 126 4.64 -7.65 -29.15
CA SER A 126 4.85 -7.88 -30.58
C SER A 126 6.28 -8.26 -30.97
N GLY A 127 7.21 -8.30 -30.02
CA GLY A 127 8.64 -8.30 -30.34
C GLY A 127 9.29 -6.90 -30.32
N SER A 128 8.51 -5.82 -30.14
CA SER A 128 8.94 -4.43 -30.28
C SER A 128 8.39 -3.55 -29.16
N PHE A 129 9.09 -2.46 -28.82
CA PHE A 129 8.67 -1.47 -27.81
C PHE A 129 7.75 -0.36 -28.36
N ILE A 130 7.58 -0.29 -29.69
CA ILE A 130 6.77 0.74 -30.37
C ILE A 130 5.50 0.16 -31.04
N CYS A 131 5.26 -1.13 -30.86
CA CYS A 131 4.10 -1.82 -31.42
C CYS A 131 3.59 -2.86 -30.43
N SER A 132 2.28 -3.02 -30.38
CA SER A 132 1.60 -4.12 -29.71
C SER A 132 0.70 -4.86 -30.71
N ILE A 133 0.24 -6.06 -30.36
CA ILE A 133 -0.70 -6.81 -31.18
C ILE A 133 -1.96 -7.06 -30.38
N ARG A 134 -3.12 -6.73 -30.96
CA ARG A 134 -4.43 -7.12 -30.46
C ARG A 134 -4.83 -8.44 -31.08
N TYR A 135 -5.15 -9.41 -30.24
CA TYR A 135 -5.52 -10.78 -30.60
C TYR A 135 -6.99 -11.02 -30.27
N LYS A 136 -7.64 -11.89 -31.04
CA LYS A 136 -8.84 -12.57 -30.56
C LYS A 136 -8.42 -13.60 -29.50
N ALA A 137 -8.98 -13.53 -28.29
CA ALA A 137 -8.47 -14.32 -27.16
C ALA A 137 -8.54 -15.84 -27.44
N LEU A 138 -9.64 -16.31 -28.05
CA LEU A 138 -9.82 -17.72 -28.42
C LEU A 138 -8.75 -18.23 -29.39
N ASP A 139 -8.19 -17.36 -30.23
CA ASP A 139 -7.19 -17.75 -31.21
C ASP A 139 -5.82 -18.03 -30.59
N LEU A 140 -5.57 -17.60 -29.34
CA LEU A 140 -4.34 -17.97 -28.63
C LEU A 140 -4.21 -19.49 -28.45
N GLN A 141 -5.32 -20.24 -28.45
CA GLN A 141 -5.29 -21.72 -28.40
C GLN A 141 -4.73 -22.35 -29.69
N LYS A 142 -4.62 -21.60 -30.79
CA LYS A 142 -3.99 -22.05 -32.04
C LYS A 142 -2.46 -22.05 -31.96
N ILE A 143 -1.87 -21.51 -30.88
CA ILE A 143 -0.43 -21.59 -30.63
C ILE A 143 -0.04 -23.09 -30.54
N PRO A 144 0.93 -23.56 -31.36
CA PRO A 144 1.30 -24.96 -31.41
C PRO A 144 1.71 -25.52 -30.05
N GLY A 145 1.09 -26.64 -29.65
CA GLY A 145 1.40 -27.33 -28.40
C GLY A 145 0.93 -26.60 -27.13
N SER A 146 0.16 -25.51 -27.27
CA SER A 146 -0.38 -24.79 -26.12
C SER A 146 -1.44 -25.58 -25.36
N GLU A 147 -1.59 -25.28 -24.08
CA GLU A 147 -2.55 -25.95 -23.19
C GLU A 147 -3.19 -24.96 -22.23
N VAL A 148 -4.52 -25.02 -22.09
CA VAL A 148 -5.27 -24.14 -21.20
C VAL A 148 -5.24 -24.69 -19.77
N VAL A 149 -4.83 -23.85 -18.82
CA VAL A 149 -4.64 -24.22 -17.41
C VAL A 149 -5.19 -23.15 -16.48
N GLU A 150 -5.31 -23.46 -15.19
CA GLU A 150 -5.62 -22.48 -14.16
C GLU A 150 -4.40 -22.32 -13.25
N VAL A 151 -3.57 -21.33 -13.56
CA VAL A 151 -2.28 -21.12 -12.87
C VAL A 151 -2.07 -19.67 -12.46
N ALA A 152 -3.02 -18.78 -12.74
CA ALA A 152 -2.98 -17.40 -12.31
C ALA A 152 -4.22 -17.05 -11.47
N ASN A 153 -4.01 -16.24 -10.45
CA ASN A 153 -5.07 -15.64 -9.66
C ASN A 153 -5.17 -14.17 -10.06
N ILE A 154 -6.37 -13.58 -10.04
CA ILE A 154 -6.52 -12.13 -10.20
C ILE A 154 -5.66 -11.50 -9.10
N LYS A 155 -4.81 -10.53 -9.44
CA LYS A 155 -4.20 -9.69 -8.42
C LYS A 155 -5.37 -8.98 -7.74
N GLN A 156 -5.79 -9.45 -6.56
CA GLN A 156 -6.74 -8.72 -5.73
C GLN A 156 -6.18 -7.35 -5.27
N LYS A 157 -4.96 -7.00 -5.67
CA LYS A 157 -4.36 -5.68 -5.50
C LYS A 157 -4.56 -4.80 -6.74
N ILE A 158 -5.64 -4.00 -6.69
CA ILE A 158 -5.69 -2.59 -7.08
C ILE A 158 -4.97 -2.22 -8.39
N TYR A 159 -5.60 -2.48 -9.54
CA TYR A 159 -5.29 -1.77 -10.80
C TYR A 159 -6.58 -1.37 -11.54
N LEU A 160 -7.64 -1.10 -10.78
CA LEU A 160 -8.91 -0.59 -11.28
C LEU A 160 -8.88 0.94 -11.18
N ALA A 161 -8.54 1.63 -12.27
CA ALA A 161 -8.46 3.09 -12.37
C ALA A 161 -7.48 3.76 -11.37
N ASN A 162 -7.02 4.97 -11.68
CA ASN A 162 -6.28 5.78 -10.71
C ASN A 162 -7.24 6.12 -9.54
N LYS A 163 -7.20 5.30 -8.48
CA LYS A 163 -7.96 5.49 -7.25
C LYS A 163 -7.31 6.52 -6.35
N ARG A 164 -8.13 7.22 -5.57
CA ARG A 164 -7.68 8.06 -4.47
C ARG A 164 -7.53 7.25 -3.19
N ILE A 165 -6.34 7.31 -2.60
CA ILE A 165 -6.00 6.67 -1.33
C ILE A 165 -5.78 7.74 -0.28
N LEU A 166 -6.27 7.54 0.94
CA LEU A 166 -5.99 8.42 2.06
C LEU A 166 -5.43 7.62 3.23
N SER A 167 -4.33 8.10 3.82
CA SER A 167 -3.78 7.59 5.07
C SER A 167 -3.35 8.74 5.97
N GLY A 168 -3.44 8.53 7.29
CA GLY A 168 -3.06 9.50 8.30
C GLY A 168 -2.19 8.87 9.38
N ILE A 169 -1.14 9.56 9.80
CA ILE A 169 -0.21 9.06 10.82
C ILE A 169 -0.18 10.05 11.98
N THR A 170 -0.49 9.56 13.19
CA THR A 170 -0.50 10.39 14.39
C THR A 170 0.91 10.51 14.99
N PRO A 171 1.42 11.71 15.28
CA PRO A 171 2.69 11.93 15.97
C PRO A 171 2.60 11.61 17.48
N SER A 172 2.40 10.33 17.79
CA SER A 172 2.28 9.79 19.15
C SER A 172 3.57 9.11 19.62
N GLY A 173 3.72 8.89 20.94
CA GLY A 173 4.77 8.03 21.51
C GLY A 173 6.21 8.39 21.10
N GLY A 174 6.59 9.67 21.07
CA GLY A 174 7.95 10.10 20.73
C GLY A 174 8.21 10.35 19.24
N GLY A 175 7.20 10.23 18.37
CA GLY A 175 7.24 10.65 16.95
C GLY A 175 8.07 9.78 16.00
N SER A 176 9.08 9.06 16.49
CA SER A 176 9.92 8.19 15.67
C SER A 176 9.19 6.95 15.09
N LEU A 177 9.75 6.36 14.05
CA LEU A 177 9.28 5.18 13.35
C LEU A 177 10.19 4.01 13.69
N HIS A 178 9.56 2.86 13.87
CA HIS A 178 10.22 1.57 14.03
C HIS A 178 9.82 0.63 12.89
N ILE A 179 10.52 -0.51 12.76
CA ILE A 179 10.27 -1.47 11.67
C ILE A 179 8.82 -1.97 11.64
N GLY A 180 8.16 -2.03 12.80
CA GLY A 180 6.72 -2.33 12.89
C GLY A 180 5.82 -1.31 12.19
N ASN A 181 6.13 0.00 12.25
CA ASN A 181 5.39 1.00 11.48
C ASN A 181 5.64 0.83 9.97
N TYR A 182 6.90 0.58 9.61
CA TYR A 182 7.28 0.36 8.21
C TYR A 182 6.54 -0.82 7.58
N LEU A 183 6.62 -1.99 8.20
CA LEU A 183 5.99 -3.22 7.70
C LEU A 183 4.46 -3.17 7.79
N GLY A 184 3.92 -2.54 8.83
CA GLY A 184 2.49 -2.51 9.10
C GLY A 184 1.71 -1.48 8.28
N ALA A 185 2.36 -0.39 7.84
CA ALA A 185 1.68 0.70 7.14
C ALA A 185 2.51 1.32 6.01
N VAL A 186 3.73 1.82 6.29
CA VAL A 186 4.49 2.65 5.34
C VAL A 186 4.80 1.90 4.05
N ARG A 187 5.25 0.64 4.14
CA ARG A 187 5.56 -0.21 2.97
C ARG A 187 4.36 -0.36 2.05
N GLN A 188 3.19 -0.63 2.63
CA GLN A 188 1.96 -0.82 1.86
C GLN A 188 1.50 0.49 1.22
N PHE A 189 1.61 1.61 1.95
CA PHE A 189 1.28 2.91 1.39
C PHE A 189 2.20 3.28 0.22
N MET A 190 3.49 3.00 0.32
CA MET A 190 4.44 3.17 -0.78
C MET A 190 4.07 2.29 -1.99
N GLU A 191 3.70 1.02 -1.78
CA GLU A 191 3.21 0.15 -2.86
C GLU A 191 1.98 0.77 -3.58
N LEU A 192 1.06 1.37 -2.83
CA LEU A 192 -0.12 2.04 -3.39
C LEU A 192 0.27 3.28 -4.19
N ALA A 193 1.18 4.09 -3.64
CA ALA A 193 1.64 5.34 -4.26
C ALA A 193 2.36 5.15 -5.61
N GLN A 194 2.81 3.93 -5.94
CA GLN A 194 3.38 3.65 -7.26
C GLN A 194 2.38 3.82 -8.41
N SER A 195 1.08 3.77 -8.14
CA SER A 195 0.04 3.76 -9.19
C SER A 195 -1.24 4.52 -8.84
N HIS A 196 -1.31 5.20 -7.69
CA HIS A 196 -2.54 5.82 -7.18
C HIS A 196 -2.31 7.25 -6.67
N ASP A 197 -3.34 8.10 -6.79
CA ASP A 197 -3.42 9.44 -6.18
C ASP A 197 -3.52 9.30 -4.65
N CYS A 198 -2.41 9.54 -3.97
CA CYS A 198 -2.24 9.24 -2.55
C CYS A 198 -2.21 10.51 -1.71
N PHE A 199 -3.04 10.57 -0.68
CA PHE A 199 -2.99 11.59 0.36
C PHE A 199 -2.41 10.98 1.62
N LEU A 200 -1.30 11.53 2.11
CA LEU A 200 -0.69 11.15 3.37
C LEU A 200 -0.54 12.37 4.27
N PHE A 201 -1.07 12.29 5.48
CA PHE A 201 -0.98 13.43 6.38
C PHE A 201 -0.47 13.10 7.78
N VAL A 202 0.23 14.06 8.36
CA VAL A 202 0.59 14.06 9.78
C VAL A 202 -0.59 14.60 10.58
N ALA A 203 -1.20 13.73 11.37
CA ALA A 203 -2.42 13.99 12.14
C ALA A 203 -2.11 14.71 13.47
N ASP A 204 -1.58 15.93 13.38
CA ASP A 204 -1.11 16.70 14.53
C ASP A 204 -2.22 17.21 15.45
N LEU A 205 -3.44 17.46 14.95
CA LEU A 205 -4.59 17.78 15.81
C LEU A 205 -5.06 16.55 16.60
N HIS A 206 -5.03 15.35 16.01
CA HIS A 206 -5.35 14.11 16.73
C HIS A 206 -4.38 13.83 17.88
N ALA A 207 -3.10 14.21 17.74
CA ALA A 207 -2.11 13.99 18.77
C ALA A 207 -2.43 14.74 20.09
N LEU A 208 -3.15 15.86 20.02
CA LEU A 208 -3.56 16.63 21.20
C LEU A 208 -4.46 15.85 22.18
N THR A 209 -5.12 14.78 21.70
CA THR A 209 -5.91 13.89 22.57
C THR A 209 -5.07 13.15 23.61
N THR A 210 -3.75 13.02 23.38
CA THR A 210 -2.80 12.28 24.22
C THR A 210 -1.54 13.07 24.59
N VAL A 211 -1.15 14.09 23.83
CA VAL A 211 0.08 14.87 24.05
C VAL A 211 -0.28 16.35 24.23
N GLN A 212 -0.18 16.84 25.48
CA GLN A 212 -0.48 18.24 25.84
C GLN A 212 0.76 19.06 26.18
N ASN A 213 1.95 18.44 26.24
CA ASN A 213 3.20 19.16 26.40
C ASN A 213 3.66 19.73 25.04
N LYS A 214 3.86 21.05 24.98
CA LYS A 214 4.20 21.79 23.75
C LYS A 214 5.49 21.28 23.11
N GLU A 215 6.57 21.22 23.88
CA GLU A 215 7.90 20.86 23.38
C GLU A 215 7.90 19.42 22.86
N GLN A 216 7.21 18.52 23.56
CA GLN A 216 7.06 17.12 23.17
C GLN A 216 6.24 16.98 21.88
N LEU A 217 5.12 17.70 21.76
CA LEU A 217 4.30 17.64 20.55
C LEU A 217 5.06 18.18 19.34
N GLN A 218 5.72 19.33 19.49
CA GLN A 218 6.54 19.91 18.44
C GLN A 218 7.62 18.92 17.98
N LYS A 219 8.36 18.33 18.93
CA LYS A 219 9.37 17.31 18.62
C LYS A 219 8.77 16.09 17.92
N ASN A 220 7.60 15.60 18.37
CA ASN A 220 6.95 14.44 17.75
C ASN A 220 6.56 14.71 16.29
N VAL A 221 6.00 15.90 16.03
CA VAL A 221 5.58 16.33 14.69
C VAL A 221 6.81 16.45 13.78
N GLU A 222 7.85 17.16 14.22
CA GLU A 222 9.10 17.32 13.45
C GLU A 222 9.75 15.97 13.14
N THR A 223 9.84 15.10 14.15
CA THR A 223 10.41 13.76 14.00
C THR A 223 9.63 12.94 12.99
N LEU A 224 8.29 12.88 13.12
CA LEU A 224 7.47 12.09 12.23
C LEU A 224 7.53 12.59 10.78
N ILE A 225 7.49 13.91 10.56
CA ILE A 225 7.62 14.51 9.23
C ILE A 225 8.95 14.08 8.58
N LEU A 226 10.06 14.25 9.29
CA LEU A 226 11.37 13.93 8.75
C LEU A 226 11.51 12.44 8.45
N GLU A 227 11.10 11.58 9.37
CA GLU A 227 11.26 10.13 9.22
C GLU A 227 10.34 9.56 8.13
N GLU A 228 9.09 10.01 8.04
CA GLU A 228 8.15 9.57 7.00
C GLU A 228 8.64 10.02 5.61
N LEU A 229 8.99 11.31 5.44
CA LEU A 229 9.55 11.81 4.17
C LEU A 229 10.85 11.08 3.80
N SER A 230 11.67 10.72 4.78
CA SER A 230 12.92 9.98 4.54
C SER A 230 12.68 8.57 4.05
N LEU A 231 11.67 7.87 4.57
CA LEU A 231 11.25 6.57 4.06
C LEU A 231 10.73 6.70 2.63
N LEU A 232 9.78 7.62 2.40
CA LEU A 232 9.18 7.82 1.09
C LEU A 232 10.23 8.18 0.03
N THR A 233 11.03 9.21 0.27
CA THR A 233 12.04 9.68 -0.70
C THR A 233 13.30 8.81 -0.77
N GLY A 234 13.47 7.89 0.18
CA GLY A 234 14.56 6.91 0.20
C GLY A 234 14.25 5.66 -0.61
N PHE A 235 12.97 5.31 -0.75
CA PHE A 235 12.53 4.09 -1.44
C PHE A 235 11.75 4.34 -2.73
N LEU A 236 11.06 5.46 -2.86
CA LEU A 236 10.33 5.83 -4.06
C LEU A 236 11.22 6.61 -5.04
N THR A 237 10.96 6.40 -6.32
CA THR A 237 11.42 7.29 -7.37
C THR A 237 10.75 8.67 -7.25
N LYS A 238 11.29 9.66 -7.97
CA LYS A 238 10.70 11.00 -7.99
C LYS A 238 9.26 10.99 -8.50
N GLU A 239 8.99 10.24 -9.55
CA GLU A 239 7.67 10.14 -10.19
C GLU A 239 6.65 9.47 -9.26
N GLU A 240 7.03 8.38 -8.59
CA GLU A 240 6.18 7.72 -7.59
C GLU A 240 5.90 8.62 -6.39
N PHE A 241 6.86 9.44 -5.96
CA PHE A 241 6.65 10.41 -4.89
C PHE A 241 5.71 11.55 -5.29
N GLU A 242 5.68 11.95 -6.57
CA GLU A 242 4.79 13.00 -7.08
C GLU A 242 3.30 12.61 -7.01
N ASN A 243 3.00 11.30 -6.94
CA ASN A 243 1.67 10.76 -6.66
C ASN A 243 1.21 10.99 -5.21
N ILE A 244 2.11 11.42 -4.30
CA ILE A 244 1.79 11.62 -2.89
C ILE A 244 1.59 13.12 -2.59
N THR A 245 0.37 13.48 -2.21
CA THR A 245 0.07 14.73 -1.51
C THR A 245 0.40 14.56 -0.03
N PHE A 246 1.60 15.00 0.38
CA PHE A 246 2.09 14.93 1.75
C PHE A 246 1.90 16.25 2.51
N PHE A 247 1.14 16.27 3.61
CA PHE A 247 0.80 17.51 4.33
C PHE A 247 0.60 17.30 5.84
N ARG A 248 0.44 18.39 6.59
CA ARG A 248 0.02 18.35 8.00
C ARG A 248 -1.46 18.67 8.12
N GLN A 249 -2.15 17.98 9.01
CA GLN A 249 -3.58 18.19 9.24
C GLN A 249 -3.88 19.65 9.61
N SER A 250 -3.10 20.26 10.51
CA SER A 250 -3.29 21.65 10.91
C SER A 250 -3.07 22.68 9.80
N ASP A 251 -2.40 22.32 8.71
CA ASP A 251 -2.13 23.24 7.59
C ASP A 251 -3.32 23.31 6.61
N VAL A 252 -4.35 22.49 6.80
CA VAL A 252 -5.61 22.50 6.03
C VAL A 252 -6.77 22.85 6.99
N PRO A 253 -7.20 24.12 7.07
CA PRO A 253 -8.16 24.56 8.10
C PRO A 253 -9.55 23.93 7.96
N TYR A 254 -9.88 23.39 6.79
CA TYR A 254 -11.17 22.78 6.53
C TYR A 254 -11.47 21.58 7.45
N HIS A 255 -10.46 20.84 7.91
CA HIS A 255 -10.65 19.67 8.77
C HIS A 255 -11.52 19.96 10.00
N THR A 256 -11.23 21.06 10.70
CA THR A 256 -11.95 21.47 11.92
C THR A 256 -13.32 22.08 11.60
N GLU A 257 -13.45 22.77 10.47
CA GLU A 257 -14.73 23.27 9.99
C GLU A 257 -15.68 22.11 9.65
N LEU A 258 -15.22 21.12 8.89
CA LEU A 258 -16.03 19.96 8.56
C LEU A 258 -16.37 19.15 9.82
N GLN A 259 -15.43 18.96 10.75
CA GLN A 259 -15.74 18.35 12.04
C GLN A 259 -16.90 19.07 12.74
N THR A 260 -16.87 20.41 12.76
CA THR A 260 -17.92 21.23 13.38
C THR A 260 -19.29 20.97 12.73
N ILE A 261 -19.33 20.87 11.41
CA ILE A 261 -20.56 20.54 10.67
C ILE A 261 -21.02 19.11 11.01
N LEU A 262 -20.11 18.14 10.97
CA LEU A 262 -20.41 16.72 11.22
C LEU A 262 -20.85 16.43 12.66
N ASN A 263 -20.44 17.26 13.63
CA ASN A 263 -20.97 17.19 15.01
C ASN A 263 -22.50 17.25 15.04
N ASN A 264 -23.12 18.03 14.16
CA ASN A 264 -24.58 18.25 14.14
C ASN A 264 -25.39 17.09 13.54
N VAL A 265 -24.72 16.11 12.92
CA VAL A 265 -25.37 14.90 12.37
C VAL A 265 -24.93 13.61 13.05
N THR A 266 -24.03 13.71 14.03
CA THR A 266 -23.46 12.56 14.75
C THR A 266 -24.17 12.35 16.08
N PRO A 267 -24.94 11.26 16.26
CA PRO A 267 -25.59 11.00 17.53
C PRO A 267 -24.59 10.62 18.63
N LEU A 268 -24.82 11.13 19.84
CA LEU A 268 -23.99 10.82 21.01
C LEU A 268 -23.82 9.31 21.26
N GLY A 269 -24.88 8.53 21.03
CA GLY A 269 -24.86 7.08 21.20
C GLY A 269 -23.88 6.35 20.26
N LEU A 270 -23.58 6.91 19.08
CA LEU A 270 -22.57 6.35 18.17
C LEU A 270 -21.17 6.44 18.81
N LEU A 271 -20.82 7.61 19.35
CA LEU A 271 -19.53 7.84 20.01
C LEU A 271 -19.36 7.01 21.27
N LYS A 272 -20.42 6.89 22.09
CA LYS A 272 -20.40 6.03 23.31
C LYS A 272 -20.13 4.55 23.01
N ARG A 273 -20.28 4.10 21.75
CA ARG A 273 -19.97 2.73 21.34
C ARG A 273 -18.55 2.53 20.80
N ALA A 274 -17.82 3.61 20.51
CA ALA A 274 -16.46 3.54 19.99
C ALA A 274 -15.51 2.85 20.97
N HIS A 275 -14.59 2.04 20.43
CA HIS A 275 -13.65 1.23 21.21
C HIS A 275 -12.80 2.09 22.13
N ALA A 276 -12.19 3.17 21.63
CA ALA A 276 -11.34 4.04 22.45
C ALA A 276 -12.05 4.63 23.68
N TYR A 277 -13.34 4.96 23.55
CA TYR A 277 -14.15 5.44 24.69
C TYR A 277 -14.41 4.31 25.70
N LYS A 278 -14.83 3.14 25.20
CA LYS A 278 -15.08 1.96 26.05
C LYS A 278 -13.82 1.47 26.76
N ASP A 279 -12.69 1.43 26.07
CA ASP A 279 -11.41 0.96 26.61
C ASP A 279 -10.95 1.86 27.74
N LYS A 280 -11.18 3.18 27.64
CA LYS A 280 -10.83 4.13 28.70
C LYS A 280 -11.79 4.07 29.89
N LEU A 281 -13.07 3.77 29.66
CA LEU A 281 -14.03 3.46 30.73
C LEU A 281 -13.68 2.16 31.48
N GLN A 282 -13.07 1.19 30.79
CA GLN A 282 -12.70 -0.11 31.36
C GLN A 282 -11.33 -0.11 32.03
N ASN A 283 -10.40 0.74 31.56
CA ASN A 283 -9.05 0.88 32.09
C ASN A 283 -8.81 2.31 32.60
N PRO A 284 -9.46 2.73 33.69
CA PRO A 284 -9.17 4.02 34.30
C PRO A 284 -7.70 4.08 34.74
N SER A 285 -7.12 5.29 34.70
CA SER A 285 -5.81 5.54 35.31
C SER A 285 -5.77 4.99 36.74
N ALA A 286 -4.62 4.47 37.17
CA ALA A 286 -4.39 3.85 38.48
C ALA A 286 -4.75 4.77 39.68
N THR A 287 -5.06 6.04 39.43
CA THR A 287 -5.34 7.06 40.43
C THR A 287 -6.73 6.99 41.06
N LEU A 288 -7.79 6.41 40.45
CA LEU A 288 -9.15 6.50 41.03
C LEU A 288 -10.05 5.26 40.78
N ARG A 289 -10.79 4.86 41.82
CA ARG A 289 -11.42 3.53 42.00
C ARG A 289 -12.95 3.48 41.86
N THR A 290 -13.62 4.48 41.29
CA THR A 290 -15.09 4.44 41.09
C THR A 290 -15.46 4.82 39.65
N ARG A 291 -16.42 4.06 39.08
CA ARG A 291 -16.92 4.27 37.71
C ARG A 291 -17.53 5.66 37.48
N ASP A 292 -18.09 6.25 38.54
CA ASP A 292 -18.89 7.48 38.44
C ASP A 292 -18.06 8.72 38.10
N ASN A 293 -16.73 8.71 38.31
CA ASN A 293 -15.85 9.86 38.02
C ASN A 293 -15.02 9.70 36.73
N ILE A 294 -15.03 8.53 36.09
CA ILE A 294 -14.17 8.26 34.92
C ILE A 294 -14.66 9.04 33.70
N GLU A 295 -15.97 9.17 33.51
CA GLU A 295 -16.55 9.94 32.40
C GLU A 295 -16.13 11.42 32.45
N GLU A 296 -16.01 12.00 33.65
CA GLU A 296 -15.62 13.41 33.84
C GLU A 296 -14.16 13.69 33.48
N GLU A 297 -13.28 12.68 33.48
CA GLU A 297 -11.87 12.81 33.09
C GLU A 297 -11.62 12.57 31.58
N ILE A 298 -12.62 12.07 30.84
CA ILE A 298 -12.48 11.87 29.39
C ILE A 298 -12.58 13.23 28.71
N ASN A 299 -11.44 13.74 28.24
CA ASN A 299 -11.42 14.98 27.48
C ASN A 299 -12.29 14.87 26.22
N VAL A 300 -13.00 15.96 25.89
CA VAL A 300 -13.93 16.03 24.76
C VAL A 300 -13.24 15.73 23.43
N GLY A 301 -11.94 16.05 23.30
CA GLY A 301 -11.14 15.69 22.13
C GLY A 301 -11.09 14.17 21.92
N LEU A 302 -10.76 13.39 22.95
CA LEU A 302 -10.76 11.93 22.89
C LEU A 302 -12.16 11.34 22.69
N PHE A 303 -13.20 12.02 23.16
CA PHE A 303 -14.56 11.56 22.89
C PHE A 303 -15.01 11.83 21.45
N SER A 304 -14.60 12.97 20.88
CA SER A 304 -15.06 13.47 19.57
C SER A 304 -14.09 13.22 18.42
N TYR A 305 -12.88 12.71 18.66
CA TYR A 305 -11.90 12.46 17.59
C TYR A 305 -12.42 11.54 16.47
N PRO A 306 -13.35 10.57 16.69
CA PRO A 306 -13.90 9.81 15.57
C PRO A 306 -14.63 10.70 14.54
N ILE A 307 -15.20 11.83 14.98
CA ILE A 307 -15.81 12.83 14.07
C ILE A 307 -14.73 13.60 13.32
N LEU A 308 -13.64 14.00 13.99
CA LEU A 308 -12.51 14.63 13.31
C LEU A 308 -11.90 13.69 12.27
N MET A 309 -11.74 12.41 12.61
CA MET A 309 -11.27 11.39 11.67
C MET A 309 -12.24 11.18 10.50
N ALA A 310 -13.55 11.21 10.75
CA ALA A 310 -14.54 11.20 9.67
C ALA A 310 -14.41 12.44 8.77
N ALA A 311 -14.18 13.63 9.35
CA ALA A 311 -13.91 14.84 8.57
C ALA A 311 -12.64 14.68 7.73
N ASP A 312 -11.55 14.16 8.30
CA ASP A 312 -10.31 13.90 7.57
C ASP A 312 -10.52 12.96 6.39
N ILE A 313 -11.35 11.94 6.54
CA ILE A 313 -11.63 10.96 5.48
C ILE A 313 -12.54 11.54 4.40
N LEU A 314 -13.70 12.05 4.79
CA LEU A 314 -14.77 12.42 3.86
C LEU A 314 -14.41 13.63 2.99
N MET A 315 -13.53 14.49 3.48
CA MET A 315 -13.07 15.69 2.78
C MET A 315 -12.36 15.40 1.46
N TYR A 316 -11.58 14.32 1.42
CA TYR A 316 -10.82 13.95 0.22
C TYR A 316 -11.57 12.96 -0.67
N LYS A 317 -12.72 12.42 -0.21
CA LYS A 317 -13.52 11.42 -0.94
C LYS A 317 -12.65 10.25 -1.46
N PRO A 318 -11.87 9.58 -0.59
CA PRO A 318 -11.01 8.49 -1.03
C PRO A 318 -11.83 7.29 -1.49
N ASP A 319 -11.32 6.58 -2.49
CA ASP A 319 -11.86 5.28 -2.89
C ASP A 319 -11.49 4.21 -1.86
N LEU A 320 -10.28 4.29 -1.28
CA LEU A 320 -9.76 3.33 -0.32
C LEU A 320 -9.05 4.02 0.85
N VAL A 321 -9.26 3.51 2.05
CA VAL A 321 -8.58 3.94 3.28
C VAL A 321 -7.83 2.75 3.88
N PRO A 322 -6.49 2.66 3.72
CA PRO A 322 -5.68 1.59 4.30
C PRO A 322 -5.73 1.65 5.83
N VAL A 323 -6.22 0.58 6.46
CA VAL A 323 -6.33 0.52 7.93
C VAL A 323 -6.01 -0.87 8.47
N GLY A 324 -5.55 -0.93 9.71
CA GLY A 324 -5.46 -2.17 10.47
C GLY A 324 -6.85 -2.73 10.79
N LYS A 325 -6.93 -4.05 11.07
CA LYS A 325 -8.18 -4.71 11.48
C LYS A 325 -8.79 -4.06 12.73
N ASP A 326 -7.95 -3.56 13.64
CA ASP A 326 -8.31 -2.85 14.86
C ASP A 326 -8.91 -1.45 14.61
N GLN A 327 -8.66 -0.87 13.44
CA GLN A 327 -9.14 0.48 13.07
C GLN A 327 -10.35 0.46 12.13
N LYS A 328 -10.86 -0.73 11.77
CA LYS A 328 -12.04 -0.88 10.91
C LYS A 328 -13.26 -0.12 11.46
N GLN A 329 -13.43 -0.11 12.78
CA GLN A 329 -14.55 0.61 13.42
C GLN A 329 -14.54 2.11 13.11
N HIS A 330 -13.38 2.74 12.97
CA HIS A 330 -13.30 4.16 12.63
C HIS A 330 -13.85 4.43 11.22
N ILE A 331 -13.61 3.53 10.27
CA ILE A 331 -14.17 3.62 8.93
C ILE A 331 -15.69 3.41 8.96
N GLU A 332 -16.18 2.46 9.76
CA GLU A 332 -17.62 2.25 9.95
C GLU A 332 -18.31 3.50 10.53
N ILE A 333 -17.68 4.16 11.53
CA ILE A 333 -18.17 5.42 12.09
C ILE A 333 -18.20 6.53 11.02
N ALA A 334 -17.14 6.66 10.21
CA ALA A 334 -17.09 7.65 9.14
C ALA A 334 -18.20 7.41 8.09
N ARG A 335 -18.49 6.15 7.75
CA ARG A 335 -19.59 5.77 6.86
C ARG A 335 -20.95 6.13 7.45
N ASP A 336 -21.20 5.80 8.72
CA ASP A 336 -22.46 6.14 9.41
C ASP A 336 -22.70 7.65 9.44
N ILE A 337 -21.64 8.44 9.68
CA ILE A 337 -21.70 9.91 9.67
C ILE A 337 -21.99 10.43 8.25
N ALA A 338 -21.32 9.89 7.22
CA ALA A 338 -21.57 10.27 5.82
C ALA A 338 -23.00 9.97 5.37
N GLU A 339 -23.52 8.78 5.70
CA GLU A 339 -24.91 8.40 5.39
C GLU A 339 -25.91 9.34 6.07
N ARG A 340 -25.67 9.69 7.34
CA ARG A 340 -26.51 10.63 8.09
C ARG A 340 -26.48 12.02 7.50
N PHE A 341 -25.28 12.56 7.21
CA PHE A 341 -25.14 13.86 6.56
C PHE A 341 -25.95 13.93 5.27
N ASN A 342 -25.73 12.95 4.38
CA ASN A 342 -26.44 12.85 3.11
C ASN A 342 -27.97 12.76 3.32
N LYS A 343 -28.43 11.97 4.30
CA LYS A 343 -29.86 11.85 4.60
C LYS A 343 -30.48 13.15 5.12
N VAL A 344 -29.78 13.88 5.98
CA VAL A 344 -30.27 15.11 6.61
C VAL A 344 -30.33 16.26 5.60
N PHE A 345 -29.24 16.47 4.85
CA PHE A 345 -29.06 17.68 4.03
C PHE A 345 -29.31 17.50 2.54
N ILE A 346 -29.20 16.28 1.99
CA ILE A 346 -29.35 16.04 0.54
C ILE A 346 -30.70 15.43 0.21
N VAL A 347 -31.05 14.31 0.85
CA VAL A 347 -32.24 13.51 0.49
C VAL A 347 -33.56 14.24 0.78
N SER A 348 -33.54 15.32 1.56
CA SER A 348 -34.70 16.17 1.84
C SER A 348 -35.08 17.12 0.70
N ARG A 349 -34.25 17.26 -0.35
CA ARG A 349 -34.58 18.00 -1.57
C ARG A 349 -34.99 17.02 -2.68
N GLU A 350 -36.27 16.64 -2.67
CA GLU A 350 -37.06 16.36 -3.89
C GLU A 350 -36.45 15.39 -4.93
N SER A 351 -36.21 14.11 -4.59
CA SER A 351 -36.44 13.03 -5.57
C SER A 351 -36.52 11.64 -4.93
N VAL A 352 -37.69 11.03 -5.14
CA VAL A 352 -37.88 9.59 -5.19
C VAL A 352 -37.14 9.08 -6.43
N LEU A 353 -35.88 8.66 -6.30
CA LEU A 353 -35.19 7.91 -7.35
C LEU A 353 -34.55 6.64 -6.78
N THR A 354 -34.82 5.56 -7.51
CA THR A 354 -34.58 4.16 -7.19
C THR A 354 -33.11 3.83 -6.93
N ARG A 355 -32.90 2.88 -5.99
CA ARG A 355 -31.66 2.37 -5.38
C ARG A 355 -30.43 2.08 -6.26
N LYS A 356 -30.45 2.25 -7.59
CA LYS A 356 -29.36 1.78 -8.47
C LYS A 356 -28.39 2.82 -9.00
N SER A 357 -28.69 4.12 -8.88
CA SER A 357 -27.73 5.20 -9.19
C SER A 357 -28.16 6.46 -8.44
N ARG A 358 -27.40 6.94 -7.45
CA ARG A 358 -27.67 8.23 -6.77
C ARG A 358 -26.70 9.32 -7.28
N PRO A 359 -26.99 10.04 -8.38
CA PRO A 359 -26.34 11.31 -8.64
C PRO A 359 -26.77 12.33 -7.57
N GLY A 360 -25.82 13.07 -6.97
CA GLY A 360 -26.10 14.19 -6.06
C GLY A 360 -25.74 14.05 -4.58
N LEU A 361 -25.06 12.97 -4.15
CA LEU A 361 -24.51 12.90 -2.77
C LEU A 361 -23.25 13.74 -2.63
N VAL A 362 -23.09 14.42 -1.49
CA VAL A 362 -21.85 15.16 -1.16
C VAL A 362 -20.76 14.18 -0.76
N PHE A 363 -21.07 13.23 0.12
CA PHE A 363 -20.10 12.25 0.59
C PHE A 363 -20.30 10.87 -0.03
N VAL A 364 -19.23 10.35 -0.62
CA VAL A 364 -19.08 8.93 -0.96
C VAL A 364 -18.73 8.16 0.31
N LEU A 365 -19.25 6.95 0.46
CA LEU A 365 -18.97 6.13 1.64
C LEU A 365 -17.56 5.53 1.51
N PRO A 366 -16.63 5.80 2.44
CA PRO A 366 -15.27 5.29 2.34
C PRO A 366 -15.26 3.76 2.48
N GLU A 367 -14.33 3.12 1.76
CA GLU A 367 -14.07 1.68 1.87
C GLU A 367 -12.76 1.43 2.59
N ALA A 368 -12.80 0.55 3.59
CA ALA A 368 -11.60 0.12 4.29
C ALA A 368 -10.79 -0.80 3.37
N TYR A 369 -9.51 -0.49 3.19
CA TYR A 369 -8.55 -1.41 2.58
C TYR A 369 -7.77 -2.07 3.71
N ILE A 370 -8.02 -3.37 3.93
CA ILE A 370 -7.33 -4.16 4.95
C ILE A 370 -6.53 -5.22 4.18
N PRO A 371 -5.22 -5.01 3.98
CA PRO A 371 -4.40 -5.99 3.28
C PRO A 371 -4.40 -7.34 4.00
N ASP A 372 -4.54 -8.41 3.24
CA ASP A 372 -4.60 -9.79 3.78
C ASP A 372 -3.32 -10.18 4.54
N ASP A 373 -2.19 -9.60 4.13
CA ASP A 373 -0.83 -9.87 4.66
C ASP A 373 -0.37 -8.92 5.78
N VAL A 374 -1.27 -8.14 6.41
CA VAL A 374 -0.86 -7.35 7.59
C VAL A 374 -0.69 -8.26 8.80
N ALA A 375 0.45 -8.95 8.85
CA ALA A 375 0.90 -9.61 10.06
C ALA A 375 1.08 -8.56 11.15
N VAL A 376 0.46 -8.77 12.31
CA VAL A 376 0.78 -8.01 13.52
C VAL A 376 2.26 -8.23 13.78
N VAL A 377 3.07 -7.20 13.57
CA VAL A 377 4.52 -7.29 13.78
C VAL A 377 4.76 -7.38 15.29
N MET A 378 5.15 -8.57 15.72
CA MET A 378 5.57 -8.83 17.09
C MET A 378 6.82 -8.00 17.41
N GLY A 379 6.95 -7.57 18.67
CA GLY A 379 8.10 -6.82 19.14
C GLY A 379 9.31 -7.72 19.40
N THR A 380 10.43 -7.10 19.79
CA THR A 380 11.67 -7.81 20.14
C THR A 380 11.48 -8.81 21.29
N ASP A 381 10.39 -8.71 22.05
CA ASP A 381 10.04 -9.63 23.15
C ASP A 381 9.33 -10.92 22.71
N GLY A 382 8.92 -11.04 21.45
CA GLY A 382 8.22 -12.21 20.91
C GLY A 382 6.79 -12.45 21.45
N LYS A 383 6.28 -11.56 22.32
CA LYS A 383 5.02 -11.80 23.05
C LYS A 383 3.94 -10.78 22.75
N ARG A 384 4.32 -9.54 22.51
CA ARG A 384 3.37 -8.44 22.29
C ARG A 384 3.69 -7.75 20.96
N LYS A 385 2.68 -7.08 20.39
CA LYS A 385 2.87 -6.19 19.23
C LYS A 385 4.00 -5.20 19.53
N MET A 386 4.80 -4.90 18.52
CA MET A 386 5.86 -3.90 18.60
C MET A 386 5.27 -2.54 19.01
N SER A 387 5.73 -2.01 20.14
CA SER A 387 5.28 -0.73 20.68
C SER A 387 6.40 -0.05 21.45
N LYS A 388 6.58 1.25 21.22
CA LYS A 388 7.57 2.05 21.95
C LYS A 388 7.32 2.10 23.44
N SER A 389 6.06 2.15 23.87
CA SER A 389 5.70 2.17 25.29
C SER A 389 6.15 0.90 26.03
N LEU A 390 6.32 -0.20 25.31
CA LEU A 390 6.83 -1.47 25.84
C LEU A 390 8.36 -1.61 25.72
N GLY A 391 9.02 -0.68 25.01
CA GLY A 391 10.45 -0.77 24.73
C GLY A 391 10.85 -1.95 23.84
N ASN A 392 9.90 -2.65 23.21
CA ASN A 392 10.13 -3.87 22.42
C ASN A 392 10.27 -3.58 20.91
N VAL A 393 10.95 -2.48 20.55
CA VAL A 393 11.04 -1.97 19.17
C VAL A 393 12.42 -2.10 18.57
N ILE A 394 12.50 -2.08 17.23
CA ILE A 394 13.73 -1.79 16.49
C ILE A 394 13.51 -0.49 15.70
N SER A 395 14.22 0.56 16.10
CA SER A 395 14.14 1.89 15.52
C SER A 395 14.81 1.95 14.15
N ILE A 396 14.33 2.85 13.27
CA ILE A 396 14.88 2.99 11.91
C ILE A 396 15.95 4.08 11.84
N PHE A 397 15.75 5.22 12.51
CA PHE A 397 16.56 6.43 12.37
C PHE A 397 17.45 6.77 13.59
N GLU A 398 17.40 5.94 14.63
CA GLU A 398 18.26 6.08 15.82
C GLU A 398 19.75 5.85 15.48
N PRO A 399 20.69 6.28 16.35
CA PRO A 399 22.10 5.92 16.24
C PRO A 399 22.29 4.40 16.12
N GLU A 400 23.28 3.99 15.34
CA GLU A 400 23.54 2.58 15.04
C GLU A 400 23.74 1.73 16.30
N GLU A 401 24.37 2.26 17.34
CA GLU A 401 24.53 1.58 18.63
C GLU A 401 23.19 1.28 19.33
N VAL A 402 22.20 2.16 19.21
CA VAL A 402 20.86 1.95 19.76
C VAL A 402 20.16 0.84 19.00
N ILE A 403 20.22 0.86 17.67
CA ILE A 403 19.63 -0.16 16.80
C ILE A 403 20.30 -1.51 17.07
N LYS A 404 21.63 -1.55 17.16
CA LYS A 404 22.38 -2.76 17.50
C LYS A 404 21.94 -3.34 18.83
N LYS A 405 21.82 -2.51 19.88
CA LYS A 405 21.32 -2.94 21.19
C LYS A 405 19.90 -3.52 21.10
N GLN A 406 19.00 -2.88 20.35
CA GLN A 406 17.64 -3.37 20.13
C GLN A 406 17.63 -4.72 19.40
N VAL A 407 18.38 -4.87 18.32
CA VAL A 407 18.52 -6.14 17.59
C VAL A 407 19.09 -7.23 18.51
N MET A 408 20.12 -6.91 19.30
CA MET A 408 20.74 -7.85 20.22
C MET A 408 19.79 -8.32 21.34
N SER A 409 18.81 -7.49 21.70
CA SER A 409 17.76 -7.83 22.68
C SER A 409 16.66 -8.75 22.13
N CYS A 410 16.64 -9.05 20.82
CA CYS A 410 15.59 -9.87 20.23
C CYS A 410 15.50 -11.25 20.87
N TYR A 411 14.28 -11.65 21.18
CA TYR A 411 13.92 -12.97 21.64
C TYR A 411 14.20 -14.02 20.56
N THR A 412 14.98 -15.04 20.94
CA THR A 412 15.35 -16.18 20.10
C THR A 412 14.71 -17.45 20.67
N ASP A 413 15.42 -18.59 20.70
CA ASP A 413 14.92 -19.84 21.25
C ASP A 413 15.38 -20.03 22.71
N PRO A 414 14.48 -20.02 23.71
CA PRO A 414 14.86 -20.18 25.12
C PRO A 414 15.35 -21.60 25.45
N THR A 415 15.05 -22.59 24.60
CA THR A 415 15.48 -23.98 24.79
C THR A 415 16.93 -24.19 24.35
N ARG A 416 17.47 -23.24 23.57
CA ARG A 416 18.84 -23.26 23.05
C ARG A 416 19.81 -22.63 24.06
N LYS A 417 20.63 -23.46 24.72
CA LYS A 417 21.57 -22.99 25.76
C LYS A 417 22.96 -22.67 25.22
N ARG A 418 23.40 -23.38 24.19
CA ARG A 418 24.72 -23.21 23.56
C ARG A 418 24.59 -23.02 22.05
N ALA A 419 25.59 -22.39 21.44
CA ALA A 419 25.63 -22.18 19.99
C ALA A 419 25.64 -23.49 19.19
N THR A 420 26.11 -24.58 19.78
CA THR A 420 26.13 -25.92 19.17
C THR A 420 24.81 -26.68 19.31
N ASP A 421 23.88 -26.18 20.13
CA ASP A 421 22.59 -26.83 20.32
C ASP A 421 21.67 -26.49 19.11
N PRO A 422 20.96 -27.49 18.54
CA PRO A 422 19.88 -27.26 17.58
C PRO A 422 18.86 -26.24 18.08
N GLY A 423 18.45 -25.31 17.21
CA GLY A 423 17.45 -24.29 17.55
C GLY A 423 16.17 -24.37 16.72
N HIS A 424 15.08 -23.85 17.28
CA HIS A 424 13.79 -23.72 16.62
C HIS A 424 13.65 -22.37 15.93
N ILE A 425 13.08 -22.36 14.73
CA ILE A 425 12.81 -21.13 13.95
C ILE A 425 11.47 -20.51 14.35
N GLU A 426 10.49 -21.36 14.69
CA GLU A 426 9.16 -20.90 15.08
C GLU A 426 9.24 -20.06 16.37
N GLY A 427 8.65 -18.88 16.35
CA GLY A 427 8.70 -17.92 17.47
C GLY A 427 10.01 -17.14 17.61
N ASN A 428 11.04 -17.42 16.79
CA ASN A 428 12.30 -16.69 16.82
C ASN A 428 12.19 -15.37 16.05
N MET A 429 12.27 -14.25 16.79
CA MET A 429 12.03 -12.93 16.22
C MET A 429 13.11 -12.49 15.23
N VAL A 430 14.34 -12.96 15.40
CA VAL A 430 15.42 -12.62 14.48
C VAL A 430 15.10 -13.16 13.08
N PHE A 431 14.68 -14.42 12.98
CA PHE A 431 14.30 -15.01 11.69
C PHE A 431 13.01 -14.41 11.14
N THR A 432 12.03 -14.10 11.99
CA THR A 432 10.82 -13.39 11.55
C THR A 432 11.15 -12.05 10.89
N TYR A 433 12.08 -11.26 11.46
CA TYR A 433 12.48 -10.01 10.84
C TYR A 433 13.32 -10.22 9.58
N LEU A 434 14.23 -11.20 9.59
CA LEU A 434 15.02 -11.54 8.41
C LEU A 434 14.14 -11.93 7.22
N ASP A 435 13.04 -12.66 7.44
CA ASP A 435 12.07 -13.02 6.39
C ASP A 435 11.45 -11.81 5.68
N PHE A 436 11.45 -10.63 6.32
CA PHE A 436 10.95 -9.39 5.71
C PHE A 436 12.01 -8.55 5.00
N PHE A 437 13.27 -8.63 5.42
CA PHE A 437 14.31 -7.66 5.02
C PHE A 437 15.51 -8.28 4.28
N ALA A 438 15.78 -9.56 4.46
CA ALA A 438 16.93 -10.24 3.88
C ALA A 438 16.58 -11.04 2.63
N ASP A 439 17.61 -11.48 1.91
CA ASP A 439 17.46 -12.41 0.78
C ASP A 439 16.96 -13.78 1.26
N LYS A 440 15.95 -14.32 0.59
CA LYS A 440 15.31 -15.58 1.01
C LYS A 440 16.28 -16.76 0.99
N GLY A 441 17.20 -16.82 0.02
CA GLY A 441 18.18 -17.90 -0.07
C GLY A 441 19.17 -17.88 1.10
N GLU A 442 19.68 -16.70 1.46
CA GLU A 442 20.56 -16.55 2.62
C GLU A 442 19.85 -16.86 3.94
N VAL A 443 18.58 -16.43 4.08
CA VAL A 443 17.77 -16.73 5.26
C VAL A 443 17.48 -18.23 5.39
N ASP A 444 17.13 -18.90 4.30
CA ASP A 444 16.88 -20.35 4.31
C ASP A 444 18.14 -21.14 4.69
N HIS A 445 19.30 -20.72 4.19
CA HIS A 445 20.59 -21.31 4.58
C HIS A 445 20.92 -21.07 6.06
N LEU A 446 20.70 -19.85 6.57
CA LEU A 446 20.87 -19.54 8.00
C LEU A 446 19.90 -20.34 8.88
N LYS A 447 18.64 -20.50 8.46
CA LYS A 447 17.65 -21.31 9.16
C LYS A 447 18.09 -22.77 9.25
N GLU A 448 18.65 -23.33 8.18
CA GLU A 448 19.14 -24.70 8.18
C GLU A 448 20.33 -24.89 9.13
N ARG A 449 21.33 -24.00 9.05
CA ARG A 449 22.46 -23.99 10.00
C ARG A 449 21.98 -23.85 11.44
N TYR A 450 20.94 -23.05 11.70
CA TYR A 450 20.41 -22.81 13.06
C TYR A 450 19.75 -24.07 13.62
N LYS A 451 18.98 -24.78 12.80
CA LYS A 451 18.39 -26.09 13.16
C LYS A 451 19.45 -27.15 13.42
N GLN A 452 20.59 -27.07 12.73
CA GLN A 452 21.70 -28.01 12.91
C GLN A 452 22.66 -27.62 14.06
N GLY A 453 22.45 -26.48 14.72
CA GLY A 453 23.36 -26.00 15.76
C GLY A 453 24.72 -25.52 15.22
N GLN A 454 24.78 -25.03 13.98
CA GLN A 454 26.00 -24.62 13.28
C GLN A 454 26.19 -23.09 13.19
N VAL A 455 25.33 -22.32 13.86
CA VAL A 455 25.36 -20.84 13.84
C VAL A 455 24.91 -20.27 15.17
N ALA A 456 25.69 -19.38 15.78
CA ALA A 456 25.34 -18.79 17.07
C ALA A 456 24.24 -17.73 16.96
N ASP A 457 23.46 -17.50 18.02
CA ASP A 457 22.45 -16.43 18.07
C ASP A 457 23.05 -15.05 17.76
N ILE A 458 24.28 -14.79 18.24
CA ILE A 458 25.00 -13.54 17.98
C ILE A 458 25.28 -13.36 16.48
N GLU A 459 25.62 -14.43 15.76
CA GLU A 459 25.87 -14.38 14.32
C GLU A 459 24.59 -14.01 13.56
N VAL A 460 23.47 -14.67 13.88
CA VAL A 460 22.17 -14.36 13.23
C VAL A 460 21.70 -12.94 13.58
N LYS A 461 21.89 -12.49 14.83
CA LYS A 461 21.55 -11.13 15.27
C LYS A 461 22.41 -10.07 14.58
N ASN A 462 23.71 -10.31 14.42
CA ASN A 462 24.60 -9.42 13.67
C ASN A 462 24.16 -9.34 12.21
N TYR A 463 23.83 -10.48 11.58
CA TYR A 463 23.33 -10.49 10.22
C TYR A 463 22.02 -9.72 10.05
N LEU A 464 21.07 -9.83 11.00
CA LEU A 464 19.86 -8.99 11.01
C LEU A 464 20.21 -7.50 11.14
N TYR A 465 21.12 -7.14 12.05
CA TYR A 465 21.54 -5.75 12.23
C TYR A 465 22.13 -5.16 10.94
N GLU A 466 23.04 -5.87 10.30
CA GLU A 466 23.65 -5.47 9.03
C GLU A 466 22.62 -5.36 7.91
N THR A 467 21.70 -6.34 7.82
CA THR A 467 20.60 -6.35 6.85
C THR A 467 19.74 -5.10 7.02
N LEU A 468 19.32 -4.78 8.25
CA LEU A 468 18.47 -3.61 8.51
C LEU A 468 19.18 -2.31 8.17
N LEU A 469 20.46 -2.16 8.55
CA LEU A 469 21.22 -0.96 8.21
C LEU A 469 21.40 -0.80 6.70
N LYS A 470 21.71 -1.89 5.99
CA LYS A 470 21.82 -1.88 4.53
C LYS A 470 20.49 -1.54 3.87
N PHE A 471 19.40 -2.15 4.32
CA PHE A 471 18.06 -1.93 3.78
C PHE A 471 17.60 -0.48 3.96
N PHE A 472 17.76 0.08 5.15
CA PHE A 472 17.35 1.45 5.46
C PHE A 472 18.41 2.52 5.14
N ALA A 473 19.57 2.15 4.58
CA ALA A 473 20.63 3.11 4.25
C ALA A 473 20.15 4.27 3.35
N PRO A 474 19.35 4.05 2.28
CA PRO A 474 18.82 5.13 1.46
C PRO A 474 17.96 6.12 2.25
N ALA A 475 17.04 5.59 3.07
CA ALA A 475 16.18 6.41 3.91
C ALA A 475 16.97 7.18 4.98
N ARG A 476 17.96 6.53 5.64
CA ARG A 476 18.82 7.19 6.63
C ARG A 476 19.68 8.29 6.01
N ALA A 477 20.10 8.14 4.75
CA ALA A 477 20.77 9.21 4.01
C ALA A 477 19.83 10.40 3.74
N LYS A 478 18.58 10.14 3.32
CA LYS A 478 17.54 11.16 3.15
C LYS A 478 17.21 11.88 4.45
N TYR A 479 17.19 11.17 5.57
CA TYR A 479 16.97 11.78 6.88
C TYR A 479 18.04 12.81 7.23
N LYS A 480 19.33 12.49 7.00
CA LYS A 480 20.42 13.44 7.20
C LYS A 480 20.30 14.65 6.25
N GLU A 481 19.95 14.41 4.99
CA GLU A 481 19.73 15.47 3.99
C GLU A 481 18.60 16.43 4.41
N LEU A 482 17.42 15.88 4.71
CA LEU A 482 16.22 16.66 5.04
C LEU A 482 16.36 17.39 6.38
N LYS A 483 16.96 16.75 7.38
CA LYS A 483 17.22 17.38 8.68
C LYS A 483 18.13 18.61 8.58
N ASN A 484 19.07 18.60 7.64
CA ASN A 484 19.97 19.72 7.38
C ASN A 484 19.42 20.73 6.35
N ASN A 485 18.23 20.48 5.79
CA ASN A 485 17.60 21.34 4.78
C ASN A 485 16.11 21.58 5.12
N PRO A 486 15.82 22.37 6.17
CA PRO A 486 14.45 22.65 6.59
C PRO A 486 13.62 23.37 5.53
N ASP A 487 14.23 24.18 4.66
CA ASP A 487 13.52 24.87 3.58
C ASP A 487 12.96 23.88 2.56
N LYS A 488 13.70 22.82 2.23
CA LYS A 488 13.21 21.74 1.37
C LYS A 488 12.02 21.01 1.99
N VAL A 489 12.07 20.71 3.28
CA VAL A 489 10.94 20.08 4.00
C VAL A 489 9.72 21.01 3.99
N LYS A 490 9.93 22.30 4.25
CA LYS A 490 8.87 23.32 4.20
C LYS A 490 8.26 23.42 2.81
N GLN A 491 9.05 23.40 1.75
CA GLN A 491 8.55 23.45 0.37
C GLN A 491 7.67 22.24 0.03
N ILE A 492 8.07 21.02 0.45
CA ILE A 492 7.26 19.80 0.26
C ILE A 492 5.92 19.95 0.99
N LEU A 493 5.94 20.37 2.26
CA LEU A 493 4.73 20.57 3.06
C LEU A 493 3.82 21.67 2.50
N THR A 494 4.39 22.80 2.05
CA THR A 494 3.61 23.88 1.42
C THR A 494 2.90 23.37 0.17
N THR A 495 3.64 22.70 -0.72
CA THR A 495 3.08 22.16 -1.97
C THR A 495 1.98 21.14 -1.70
N GLY A 496 2.20 20.24 -0.73
CA GLY A 496 1.19 19.25 -0.35
C GLY A 496 -0.02 19.88 0.32
N ALA A 497 0.16 20.87 1.19
CA ALA A 497 -0.92 21.60 1.83
C ALA A 497 -1.76 22.38 0.81
N GLU A 498 -1.16 23.00 -0.20
CA GLU A 498 -1.89 23.68 -1.29
C GLU A 498 -2.75 22.68 -2.09
N LYS A 499 -2.17 21.55 -2.51
CA LYS A 499 -2.93 20.48 -3.19
C LYS A 499 -4.08 19.95 -2.33
N ALA A 500 -3.82 19.73 -1.04
CA ALA A 500 -4.81 19.25 -0.08
C ALA A 500 -5.93 20.29 0.12
N ARG A 501 -5.60 21.57 0.35
CA ARG A 501 -6.58 22.67 0.46
C ARG A 501 -7.44 22.81 -0.79
N ASN A 502 -6.86 22.70 -1.98
CA ASN A 502 -7.61 22.80 -3.23
C ASN A 502 -8.63 21.65 -3.35
N THR A 503 -8.25 20.43 -2.97
CA THR A 503 -9.16 19.27 -2.98
C THR A 503 -10.24 19.40 -1.92
N ALA A 504 -9.82 19.69 -0.68
CA ALA A 504 -10.69 19.87 0.47
C ALA A 504 -11.68 21.03 0.30
N GLY A 505 -11.22 22.14 -0.28
CA GLY A 505 -12.01 23.36 -0.52
C GLY A 505 -13.17 23.13 -1.48
N LYS A 506 -12.96 22.32 -2.53
CA LYS A 506 -14.04 21.88 -3.43
C LYS A 506 -15.10 21.08 -2.68
N THR A 507 -14.69 20.10 -1.88
CA THR A 507 -15.64 19.33 -1.05
C THR A 507 -16.35 20.23 -0.04
N MET A 508 -15.64 21.18 0.58
CA MET A 508 -16.24 22.11 1.52
C MET A 508 -17.23 23.06 0.87
N GLN A 509 -17.01 23.47 -0.38
CA GLN A 509 -17.99 24.24 -1.13
C GLN A 509 -19.30 23.45 -1.30
N GLU A 510 -19.22 22.19 -1.74
CA GLU A 510 -20.39 21.31 -1.85
C GLU A 510 -21.10 21.12 -0.51
N VAL A 511 -20.34 20.96 0.59
CA VAL A 511 -20.88 20.84 1.96
C VAL A 511 -21.63 22.12 2.35
N ARG A 512 -21.02 23.29 2.15
CA ARG A 512 -21.61 24.60 2.52
C ARG A 512 -22.89 24.88 1.73
N GLU A 513 -22.90 24.55 0.44
CA GLU A 513 -24.08 24.63 -0.41
C GLU A 513 -25.19 23.68 0.07
N ALA A 514 -24.85 22.43 0.40
CA ALA A 514 -25.79 21.43 0.87
C ALA A 514 -26.45 21.81 2.20
N ILE A 515 -25.70 22.36 3.16
CA ILE A 515 -26.24 22.78 4.45
C ILE A 515 -26.86 24.18 4.43
N GLY A 516 -26.81 24.88 3.28
CA GLY A 516 -27.49 26.16 3.07
C GLY A 516 -26.76 27.40 3.62
N ILE A 517 -25.44 27.32 3.85
CA ILE A 517 -24.64 28.49 4.28
C ILE A 517 -23.94 29.22 3.12
N THR A 518 -24.27 28.84 1.88
CA THR A 518 -23.99 29.59 0.66
C THR A 518 -25.25 30.34 0.23
N ASN A 519 -25.21 31.67 0.25
CA ASN A 519 -26.31 32.56 -0.15
C ASN A 519 -25.78 33.88 -0.75
N ASN A 520 -26.67 34.81 -1.09
CA ASN A 520 -26.33 36.09 -1.74
C ASN A 520 -25.38 36.99 -0.94
N TYR A 521 -25.18 36.72 0.36
CA TYR A 521 -24.24 37.43 1.24
C TYR A 521 -22.98 36.63 1.55
N SER A 522 -22.87 35.39 1.06
CA SER A 522 -21.66 34.59 1.20
C SER A 522 -20.58 35.15 0.28
N ILE A 523 -19.34 35.20 0.77
CA ILE A 523 -18.18 35.59 -0.04
C ILE A 523 -17.99 34.51 -1.12
N GLY A 524 -18.24 34.84 -2.38
CA GLY A 524 -18.14 33.90 -3.50
C GLY A 524 -16.68 33.49 -3.78
N ALA A 525 -16.49 32.31 -4.37
CA ALA A 525 -15.19 31.74 -4.75
C ALA A 525 -14.48 32.47 -5.92
N GLN A 526 -14.79 33.75 -6.17
CA GLN A 526 -14.19 34.53 -7.27
C GLN A 526 -12.90 35.26 -6.87
N GLU A 527 -12.45 35.20 -5.61
CA GLU A 527 -11.24 35.88 -5.17
C GLU A 527 -10.44 35.03 -4.16
N GLN A 528 -9.78 33.96 -4.60
CA GLN A 528 -8.55 33.44 -3.98
C GLN A 528 -7.61 32.88 -5.04
#